data_AF-A0A2M7VVI0-F1
#
_entry.id   AF-A0A2M7VVI0-F1
#
_cell.length_a   1.000
_cell.length_b   1.000
_cell.length_c   1.000
_cell.angle_alpha   90.00
_cell.angle_beta   90.00
_cell.angle_gamma   90.00
#
_symmetry.space_group_name_H-M   'P 1'
#
loop_
_entity.id
_entity.type
_entity.pdbx_description
1 polymer ?
#
loop_
_entity_poly.entity_id
_entity_poly.type
_entity_poly.pdbx_seq_one_letter_code
_entity_poly.pdbx_strand_id
1 'polypeptide(L)'
;MLSLIFLGIAISFFQEWSYSWGFFGHKKINRMAVFTLPPEMIKFYKKNIEYITEHAVDPDKRRYSTEGEAPRHYIDIDHYIVNGNNPFEVVPKKWNDAVAKFSNDTLQAYGIVPWHVNLMVIRLTKAFEEKNVDQILRVSADLGHYIGDSHVPLHCTENYNGQLTGQRGIHGFWESRLPELKAKDYDFFVGRAVYVDDIQDDEWKVVQQSFSAKDSVLDIEKVLSQEFPSDQKYTFENRGASLMKTYSEEYSTKYHDMLNGMVERRLTQAIIKVGSYWYTAWINAGQPNLDELLEKTPSKDLLEDDFKLDKDYKTNKIKGREHQD
;
A
#
# COMPACT_ATOMS: atom_id res chain seq x y z
N MET A 1 -7.99 63.94 -5.54
CA MET A 1 -8.53 62.65 -5.05
C MET A 1 -7.75 61.53 -5.72
N LEU A 2 -6.79 60.93 -5.01
CA LEU A 2 -6.09 59.73 -5.45
C LEU A 2 -6.86 58.51 -4.93
N SER A 3 -7.40 57.69 -5.83
CA SER A 3 -7.94 56.37 -5.47
C SER A 3 -6.85 55.32 -5.72
N LEU A 4 -6.27 54.80 -4.63
CA LEU A 4 -5.42 53.62 -4.63
C LEU A 4 -6.32 52.38 -4.74
N ILE A 5 -6.22 51.67 -5.85
CA ILE A 5 -6.80 50.33 -6.02
C ILE A 5 -5.77 49.33 -5.48
N PHE A 6 -6.02 48.78 -4.30
CA PHE A 6 -5.28 47.64 -3.79
C PHE A 6 -5.80 46.36 -4.47
N LEU A 7 -5.02 45.81 -5.40
CA LEU A 7 -5.23 44.48 -5.95
C LEU A 7 -4.72 43.47 -4.91
N GLY A 8 -5.64 42.87 -4.15
CA GLY A 8 -5.31 41.81 -3.21
C GLY A 8 -4.93 40.54 -3.98
N ILE A 9 -3.64 40.22 -4.03
CA ILE A 9 -3.16 38.91 -4.49
C ILE A 9 -3.45 37.92 -3.36
N ALA A 10 -4.47 37.10 -3.53
CA ALA A 10 -4.70 35.93 -2.68
C ALA A 10 -3.62 34.89 -2.99
N ILE A 11 -2.50 34.96 -2.26
CA ILE A 11 -1.51 33.90 -2.25
C ILE A 11 -2.16 32.71 -1.55
N SER A 12 -2.66 31.77 -2.34
CA SER A 12 -3.11 30.48 -1.85
C SER A 12 -1.87 29.70 -1.44
N PHE A 13 -1.55 29.73 -0.15
CA PHE A 13 -0.60 28.78 0.43
C PHE A 13 -1.22 27.39 0.32
N PHE A 14 -0.81 26.63 -0.70
CA PHE A 14 -0.94 25.18 -0.65
C PHE A 14 -0.10 24.73 0.54
N GLN A 15 -0.74 24.47 1.67
CA GLN A 15 -0.09 23.72 2.73
C GLN A 15 0.18 22.33 2.15
N GLU A 16 1.45 21.99 1.93
CA GLU A 16 1.84 20.61 1.72
C GLU A 16 1.65 19.90 3.06
N TRP A 17 0.59 19.10 3.13
CA TRP A 17 0.23 18.38 4.33
C TRP A 17 1.17 17.19 4.49
N SER A 18 1.78 17.09 5.67
CA SER A 18 2.63 15.95 6.04
C SER A 18 1.75 14.71 6.19
N TYR A 19 1.72 13.87 5.15
CA TYR A 19 1.08 12.57 5.18
C TYR A 19 1.83 11.58 6.10
N SER A 20 1.15 10.51 6.57
CA SER A 20 1.84 9.42 7.28
C SER A 20 2.95 8.85 6.34
N TRP A 21 4.10 8.40 6.85
CA TRP A 21 5.26 8.14 5.99
C TRP A 21 4.95 6.91 5.07
N GLY A 22 4.03 6.01 5.49
CA GLY A 22 3.61 4.85 4.68
C GLY A 22 2.98 5.22 3.33
N PHE A 23 2.55 6.47 3.15
CA PHE A 23 1.82 6.88 1.95
C PHE A 23 2.71 6.99 0.70
N PHE A 24 4.00 7.32 0.85
CA PHE A 24 4.91 7.46 -0.29
C PHE A 24 4.99 6.20 -1.14
N GLY A 25 5.13 5.04 -0.48
CA GLY A 25 5.23 3.73 -1.14
C GLY A 25 4.01 3.42 -2.00
N HIS A 26 2.80 3.48 -1.43
CA HIS A 26 1.57 3.18 -2.17
C HIS A 26 1.31 4.14 -3.33
N LYS A 27 1.54 5.44 -3.14
CA LYS A 27 1.44 6.45 -4.21
C LYS A 27 2.41 6.13 -5.35
N LYS A 28 3.67 5.83 -5.03
CA LYS A 28 4.69 5.48 -6.02
C LYS A 28 4.33 4.20 -6.77
N ILE A 29 3.88 3.16 -6.05
CA ILE A 29 3.47 1.88 -6.66
C ILE A 29 2.36 2.11 -7.68
N ASN A 30 1.27 2.76 -7.28
CA ASN A 30 0.10 3.01 -8.12
C ASN A 30 0.45 3.87 -9.34
N ARG A 31 1.20 4.95 -9.13
CA ARG A 31 1.65 5.83 -10.22
C ARG A 31 2.51 5.09 -11.24
N MET A 32 3.47 4.29 -10.77
CA MET A 32 4.37 3.56 -11.65
C MET A 32 3.66 2.43 -12.40
N ALA A 33 2.67 1.78 -11.77
CA ALA A 33 1.91 0.69 -12.37
C ALA A 33 1.18 1.11 -13.65
N VAL A 34 0.73 2.38 -13.75
CA VAL A 34 0.12 2.95 -14.96
C VAL A 34 1.02 2.79 -16.19
N PHE A 35 2.34 2.91 -16.04
CA PHE A 35 3.28 2.84 -17.15
C PHE A 35 3.59 1.41 -17.62
N THR A 36 3.09 0.40 -16.91
CA THR A 36 3.20 -1.02 -17.30
C THR A 36 2.09 -1.45 -18.25
N LEU A 37 1.01 -0.66 -18.34
CA LEU A 37 -0.23 -1.02 -19.03
C LEU A 37 -0.09 -0.99 -20.56
N PRO A 38 -0.87 -1.82 -21.28
CA PRO A 38 -0.86 -1.84 -22.74
C PRO A 38 -1.48 -0.56 -23.34
N PRO A 39 -1.24 -0.26 -24.64
CA PRO A 39 -1.75 0.94 -25.32
C PRO A 39 -3.25 1.21 -25.17
N GLU A 40 -4.06 0.14 -25.12
CA GLU A 40 -5.51 0.16 -25.00
C GLU A 40 -5.99 0.63 -23.62
N MET A 41 -5.16 0.49 -22.59
CA MET A 41 -5.48 0.89 -21.21
C MET A 41 -4.76 2.15 -20.78
N ILE A 42 -3.49 2.30 -21.19
CA ILE A 42 -2.58 3.32 -20.65
C ILE A 42 -3.11 4.74 -20.86
N LYS A 43 -3.85 5.02 -21.93
CA LYS A 43 -4.42 6.36 -22.17
C LYS A 43 -5.40 6.78 -21.07
N PHE A 44 -6.34 5.90 -20.72
CA PHE A 44 -7.33 6.14 -19.67
C PHE A 44 -6.65 6.30 -18.30
N TYR A 45 -5.72 5.40 -17.96
CA TYR A 45 -5.02 5.45 -16.69
C TYR A 45 -4.06 6.65 -16.59
N LYS A 46 -3.38 7.03 -17.67
CA LYS A 46 -2.55 8.24 -17.69
C LYS A 46 -3.38 9.51 -17.51
N LYS A 47 -4.56 9.60 -18.15
CA LYS A 47 -5.46 10.74 -17.96
C LYS A 47 -5.86 10.91 -16.49
N ASN A 48 -6.05 9.79 -15.78
CA ASN A 48 -6.49 9.77 -14.39
C ASN A 48 -5.36 9.48 -13.38
N ILE A 49 -4.09 9.64 -13.79
CA ILE A 49 -2.94 9.21 -12.98
C ILE A 49 -2.86 9.91 -11.63
N GLU A 50 -3.28 11.18 -11.56
CA GLU A 50 -3.28 11.92 -10.30
C GLU A 50 -4.34 11.39 -9.33
N TYR A 51 -5.53 11.02 -9.81
CA TYR A 51 -6.53 10.35 -8.97
C TYR A 51 -5.99 9.01 -8.45
N ILE A 52 -5.48 8.16 -9.36
CA ILE A 52 -4.92 6.85 -8.99
C ILE A 52 -3.75 6.99 -8.00
N THR A 53 -2.94 8.04 -8.13
CA THR A 53 -1.83 8.31 -7.22
C THR A 53 -2.36 8.79 -5.86
N GLU A 54 -3.18 9.83 -5.81
CA GLU A 54 -3.59 10.47 -4.55
C GLU A 54 -4.51 9.59 -3.70
N HIS A 55 -5.35 8.78 -4.34
CA HIS A 55 -6.29 7.88 -3.66
C HIS A 55 -5.69 6.51 -3.31
N ALA A 56 -4.41 6.26 -3.65
CA ALA A 56 -3.69 5.03 -3.30
C ALA A 56 -3.53 4.80 -1.78
N VAL A 57 -3.89 5.78 -0.95
CA VAL A 57 -3.75 5.77 0.52
C VAL A 57 -5.09 5.82 1.24
N ASP A 58 -6.19 5.87 0.48
CA ASP A 58 -7.53 5.91 1.02
C ASP A 58 -7.93 4.68 1.84
N PRO A 59 -7.47 3.45 1.53
CA PRO A 59 -7.67 2.31 2.42
C PRO A 59 -7.15 2.55 3.85
N ASP A 60 -5.98 3.17 3.98
CA ASP A 60 -5.40 3.49 5.27
C ASP A 60 -6.23 4.56 6.01
N LYS A 61 -6.68 5.59 5.27
CA LYS A 61 -7.61 6.58 5.82
C LYS A 61 -8.91 5.93 6.30
N ARG A 62 -9.41 4.92 5.57
CA ARG A 62 -10.65 4.20 5.93
C ARG A 62 -10.53 3.43 7.24
N ARG A 63 -9.33 3.13 7.74
CA ARG A 63 -9.16 2.55 9.09
C ARG A 63 -9.67 3.46 10.20
N TYR A 64 -9.87 4.75 9.94
CA TYR A 64 -10.39 5.73 10.90
C TYR A 64 -11.91 5.88 10.84
N SER A 65 -12.56 5.36 9.79
CA SER A 65 -14.00 5.58 9.54
C SER A 65 -14.78 4.28 9.34
N THR A 66 -14.18 3.26 8.72
CA THR A 66 -14.83 2.05 8.23
C THR A 66 -14.53 0.84 9.11
N GLU A 67 -15.58 0.19 9.62
CA GLU A 67 -15.44 -1.06 10.36
C GLU A 67 -15.05 -2.22 9.43
N GLY A 68 -14.14 -3.09 9.90
CA GLY A 68 -13.63 -4.20 9.10
C GLY A 68 -12.63 -3.80 8.00
N GLU A 69 -12.17 -2.55 7.97
CA GLU A 69 -11.11 -2.12 7.04
C GLU A 69 -9.74 -2.65 7.47
N ALA A 70 -9.37 -2.47 8.74
CA ALA A 70 -8.04 -2.82 9.26
C ALA A 70 -7.51 -4.22 8.87
N PRO A 71 -8.29 -5.32 8.96
CA PRO A 71 -7.76 -6.63 8.60
C PRO A 71 -7.53 -6.83 7.11
N ARG A 72 -7.95 -5.90 6.24
CA ARG A 72 -7.69 -5.97 4.80
C ARG A 72 -6.25 -5.63 4.43
N HIS A 73 -5.49 -5.07 5.37
CA HIS A 73 -4.14 -4.54 5.17
C HIS A 73 -3.06 -5.57 5.47
N TYR A 74 -3.39 -6.73 6.03
CA TYR A 74 -2.37 -7.68 6.48
C TYR A 74 -2.88 -9.12 6.53
N ILE A 75 -1.96 -10.05 6.79
CA ILE A 75 -2.25 -11.40 7.25
C ILE A 75 -1.14 -11.86 8.19
N ASP A 76 -1.43 -12.03 9.47
CA ASP A 76 -0.47 -12.52 10.46
C ASP A 76 -0.31 -14.04 10.30
N ILE A 77 0.32 -14.45 9.20
CA ILE A 77 0.32 -15.86 8.75
C ILE A 77 1.07 -16.79 9.72
N ASP A 78 1.98 -16.24 10.54
CA ASP A 78 2.66 -16.97 11.60
C ASP A 78 1.74 -17.37 12.76
N HIS A 79 0.60 -16.70 12.94
CA HIS A 79 -0.42 -17.13 13.89
C HIS A 79 -0.88 -18.58 13.65
N TYR A 80 -0.90 -19.00 12.37
CA TYR A 80 -1.37 -20.32 11.96
C TYR A 80 -0.28 -21.40 12.01
N ILE A 81 0.92 -21.08 12.52
CA ILE A 81 1.99 -22.05 12.73
C ILE A 81 1.68 -22.87 13.98
N VAL A 82 1.01 -24.00 13.78
CA VAL A 82 0.73 -24.98 14.83
C VAL A 82 1.74 -26.12 14.74
N ASN A 83 2.46 -26.41 15.82
CA ASN A 83 3.43 -27.51 15.91
C ASN A 83 4.54 -27.49 14.82
N GLY A 84 4.95 -26.31 14.38
CA GLY A 84 6.00 -26.15 13.37
C GLY A 84 5.56 -26.44 11.93
N ASN A 85 4.26 -26.59 11.68
CA ASN A 85 3.73 -26.75 10.33
C ASN A 85 3.92 -25.49 9.49
N ASN A 86 4.12 -25.68 8.18
CA ASN A 86 4.14 -24.59 7.21
C ASN A 86 2.74 -23.94 7.10
N PRO A 87 2.56 -22.66 7.45
CA PRO A 87 1.23 -22.06 7.50
C PRO A 87 0.61 -21.93 6.10
N PHE A 88 1.42 -21.91 5.03
CA PHE A 88 0.95 -21.87 3.63
C PHE A 88 0.38 -23.22 3.14
N GLU A 89 0.62 -24.31 3.86
CA GLU A 89 -0.02 -25.61 3.63
C GLU A 89 -1.27 -25.79 4.51
N VAL A 90 -1.31 -25.09 5.64
CA VAL A 90 -2.37 -25.20 6.64
C VAL A 90 -3.53 -24.26 6.33
N VAL A 91 -3.26 -23.02 5.92
CA VAL A 91 -4.31 -22.01 5.67
C VAL A 91 -4.93 -22.22 4.29
N PRO A 92 -6.24 -22.52 4.19
CA PRO A 92 -6.87 -22.72 2.89
C PRO A 92 -6.87 -21.45 2.06
N LYS A 93 -6.49 -21.56 0.79
CA LYS A 93 -6.50 -20.43 -0.14
C LYS A 93 -7.90 -19.93 -0.44
N LYS A 94 -8.90 -20.83 -0.49
CA LYS A 94 -10.31 -20.49 -0.70
C LYS A 94 -10.95 -19.97 0.58
N TRP A 95 -11.65 -18.83 0.48
CA TRP A 95 -12.25 -18.16 1.63
C TRP A 95 -13.21 -19.05 2.42
N ASN A 96 -14.14 -19.74 1.76
CA ASN A 96 -15.12 -20.58 2.45
C ASN A 96 -14.46 -21.75 3.20
N ASP A 97 -13.40 -22.33 2.66
CA ASP A 97 -12.64 -23.39 3.32
C ASP A 97 -11.87 -22.84 4.53
N ALA A 98 -11.32 -21.63 4.41
CA ALA A 98 -10.65 -20.94 5.51
C ALA A 98 -11.63 -20.62 6.64
N VAL A 99 -12.83 -20.11 6.32
CA VAL A 99 -13.90 -19.83 7.29
C VAL A 99 -14.36 -21.11 7.96
N ALA A 100 -14.54 -22.20 7.22
CA ALA A 100 -14.93 -23.48 7.79
C ALA A 100 -13.87 -24.03 8.76
N LYS A 101 -12.59 -23.77 8.48
CA LYS A 101 -11.47 -24.25 9.30
C LYS A 101 -11.17 -23.37 10.52
N PHE A 102 -11.25 -22.05 10.39
CA PHE A 102 -10.79 -21.10 11.40
C PHE A 102 -11.86 -20.18 11.97
N SER A 103 -13.08 -20.17 11.42
CA SER A 103 -14.12 -19.15 11.64
C SER A 103 -13.81 -17.80 11.00
N ASN A 104 -14.87 -17.05 10.67
CA ASN A 104 -14.74 -15.69 10.14
C ASN A 104 -14.05 -14.77 11.16
N ASP A 105 -14.41 -14.86 12.43
CA ASP A 105 -13.91 -13.92 13.46
C ASP A 105 -12.40 -14.05 13.67
N THR A 106 -11.86 -15.27 13.64
CA THR A 106 -10.41 -15.50 13.68
C THR A 106 -9.72 -14.93 12.45
N LEU A 107 -10.24 -15.17 11.24
CA LEU A 107 -9.66 -14.61 10.02
C LEU A 107 -9.66 -13.08 10.04
N GLN A 108 -10.74 -12.46 10.53
CA GLN A 108 -10.81 -11.01 10.70
C GLN A 108 -9.86 -10.49 11.78
N ALA A 109 -9.54 -11.27 12.80
CA ALA A 109 -8.58 -10.86 13.84
C ALA A 109 -7.13 -10.86 13.31
N TYR A 110 -6.78 -11.87 12.50
CA TYR A 110 -5.41 -12.11 12.03
C TYR A 110 -5.19 -11.71 10.56
N GLY A 111 -6.10 -10.93 10.00
CA GLY A 111 -5.92 -10.32 8.68
C GLY A 111 -6.32 -11.23 7.50
N ILE A 112 -6.78 -10.57 6.44
CA ILE A 112 -7.41 -11.20 5.28
C ILE A 112 -6.90 -10.67 3.93
N VAL A 113 -5.78 -9.94 3.90
CA VAL A 113 -5.29 -9.27 2.67
C VAL A 113 -5.27 -10.16 1.41
N PRO A 114 -4.80 -11.43 1.41
CA PRO A 114 -4.77 -12.22 0.16
C PRO A 114 -6.16 -12.51 -0.41
N TRP A 115 -7.16 -12.76 0.46
CA TRP A 115 -8.53 -12.95 0.01
C TRP A 115 -9.16 -11.63 -0.43
N HIS A 116 -8.83 -10.53 0.25
CA HIS A 116 -9.35 -9.21 -0.08
C HIS A 116 -8.85 -8.72 -1.44
N VAL A 117 -7.58 -8.92 -1.75
CA VAL A 117 -7.01 -8.60 -3.07
C VAL A 117 -7.74 -9.33 -4.18
N ASN A 118 -7.99 -10.64 -4.05
CA ASN A 118 -8.77 -11.40 -5.03
C ASN A 118 -10.20 -10.84 -5.20
N LEU A 119 -10.87 -10.48 -4.10
CA LEU A 119 -12.18 -9.83 -4.15
C LEU A 119 -12.14 -8.48 -4.89
N MET A 120 -11.08 -7.70 -4.69
CA MET A 120 -10.90 -6.41 -5.34
C MET A 120 -10.65 -6.54 -6.86
N VAL A 121 -9.95 -7.59 -7.32
CA VAL A 121 -9.84 -7.89 -8.75
C VAL A 121 -11.20 -8.25 -9.36
N ILE A 122 -12.03 -9.03 -8.66
CA ILE A 122 -13.40 -9.34 -9.10
C ILE A 122 -14.24 -8.05 -9.20
N ARG A 123 -14.15 -7.16 -8.22
CA ARG A 123 -14.84 -5.86 -8.23
C ARG A 123 -14.37 -4.97 -9.38
N LEU A 124 -13.06 -4.94 -9.65
CA LEU A 124 -12.51 -4.16 -10.74
C LEU A 124 -12.96 -4.71 -12.10
N THR A 125 -13.01 -6.03 -12.24
CA THR A 125 -13.57 -6.71 -13.41
C THR A 125 -15.01 -6.25 -13.63
N LYS A 126 -15.83 -6.24 -12.57
CA LYS A 126 -17.22 -5.78 -12.66
C LYS A 126 -17.34 -4.30 -13.04
N ALA A 127 -16.48 -3.45 -12.47
CA ALA A 127 -16.45 -2.04 -12.81
C ALA A 127 -16.12 -1.80 -14.30
N PHE A 128 -15.21 -2.60 -14.86
CA PHE A 128 -14.91 -2.58 -16.29
C PHE A 128 -16.07 -3.07 -17.15
N GLU A 129 -16.71 -4.20 -16.81
CA GLU A 129 -17.89 -4.72 -17.52
C GLU A 129 -19.00 -3.66 -17.62
N GLU A 130 -19.22 -2.93 -16.53
CA GLU A 130 -20.23 -1.88 -16.42
C GLU A 130 -19.80 -0.55 -17.01
N LYS A 131 -18.52 -0.42 -17.43
CA LYS A 131 -17.90 0.82 -17.89
C LYS A 131 -18.11 1.98 -16.89
N ASN A 132 -18.09 1.65 -15.60
CA ASN A 132 -18.33 2.58 -14.50
C ASN A 132 -17.01 3.26 -14.10
N VAL A 133 -16.81 4.49 -14.57
CA VAL A 133 -15.54 5.22 -14.39
C VAL A 133 -15.19 5.44 -12.92
N ASP A 134 -16.16 5.85 -12.10
CA ASP A 134 -15.92 6.07 -10.68
C ASP A 134 -15.42 4.80 -9.98
N GLN A 135 -16.07 3.67 -10.27
CA GLN A 135 -15.66 2.38 -9.70
C GLN A 135 -14.35 1.88 -10.26
N ILE A 136 -14.06 2.06 -11.55
CA ILE A 136 -12.76 1.71 -12.14
C ILE A 136 -11.66 2.47 -11.41
N LEU A 137 -11.83 3.78 -11.20
CA LEU A 137 -10.82 4.61 -10.55
C LEU A 137 -10.63 4.25 -9.07
N ARG A 138 -11.72 4.22 -8.29
CA ARG A 138 -11.68 3.91 -6.85
C ARG A 138 -11.13 2.51 -6.59
N VAL A 139 -11.66 1.50 -7.26
CA VAL A 139 -11.25 0.11 -7.05
C VAL A 139 -9.82 -0.12 -7.57
N SER A 140 -9.36 0.57 -8.63
CA SER A 140 -7.96 0.47 -9.07
C SER A 140 -6.99 1.00 -8.02
N ALA A 141 -7.24 2.20 -7.47
CA ALA A 141 -6.41 2.81 -6.44
C ALA A 141 -6.38 1.95 -5.15
N ASP A 142 -7.56 1.51 -4.69
CA ASP A 142 -7.69 0.67 -3.51
C ASP A 142 -6.99 -0.69 -3.70
N LEU A 143 -7.19 -1.35 -4.86
CA LEU A 143 -6.52 -2.61 -5.18
C LEU A 143 -5.00 -2.44 -5.18
N GLY A 144 -4.49 -1.34 -5.73
CA GLY A 144 -3.06 -1.05 -5.73
C GLY A 144 -2.46 -0.92 -4.34
N HIS A 145 -3.21 -0.37 -3.39
CA HIS A 145 -2.81 -0.30 -1.98
C HIS A 145 -2.66 -1.69 -1.36
N TYR A 146 -3.70 -2.52 -1.41
CA TYR A 146 -3.68 -3.84 -0.77
C TYR A 146 -2.65 -4.78 -1.39
N ILE A 147 -2.39 -4.66 -2.70
CA ILE A 147 -1.26 -5.37 -3.34
C ILE A 147 0.07 -4.85 -2.76
N GLY A 148 0.21 -3.53 -2.57
CA GLY A 148 1.37 -2.93 -1.91
C GLY A 148 1.61 -3.50 -0.52
N ASP A 149 0.57 -3.58 0.31
CA ASP A 149 0.60 -4.17 1.66
C ASP A 149 1.11 -5.61 1.63
N SER A 150 0.58 -6.43 0.71
CA SER A 150 1.02 -7.82 0.56
C SER A 150 2.51 -7.95 0.23
N HIS A 151 3.16 -6.89 -0.29
CA HIS A 151 4.58 -6.87 -0.56
C HIS A 151 5.45 -6.44 0.63
N VAL A 152 4.86 -5.99 1.73
CA VAL A 152 5.54 -5.61 2.96
C VAL A 152 5.75 -6.85 3.85
N PRO A 153 7.01 -7.26 4.15
CA PRO A 153 7.27 -8.43 5.01
C PRO A 153 6.60 -8.35 6.38
N LEU A 154 6.53 -7.15 6.94
CA LEU A 154 5.95 -6.88 8.26
C LEU A 154 4.41 -6.88 8.28
N HIS A 155 3.75 -6.92 7.11
CA HIS A 155 2.30 -7.15 7.02
C HIS A 155 1.93 -8.64 7.03
N CYS A 156 2.94 -9.51 7.12
CA CYS A 156 2.75 -10.95 7.14
C CYS A 156 2.98 -11.58 8.53
N THR A 157 3.04 -10.82 9.62
CA THR A 157 3.50 -11.35 10.92
C THR A 157 2.89 -10.65 12.12
N GLU A 158 2.60 -11.41 13.18
CA GLU A 158 2.21 -10.85 14.48
C GLU A 158 3.28 -9.92 15.06
N ASN A 159 4.56 -10.04 14.66
CA ASN A 159 5.65 -9.12 15.05
C ASN A 159 5.76 -7.88 14.13
N TYR A 160 4.63 -7.39 13.63
CA TYR A 160 4.54 -6.37 12.57
C TYR A 160 5.30 -5.06 12.85
N ASN A 161 5.55 -4.71 14.11
CA ASN A 161 6.32 -3.53 14.49
C ASN A 161 7.48 -3.90 15.43
N GLY A 162 8.03 -5.11 15.34
CA GLY A 162 9.17 -5.53 16.17
C GLY A 162 8.87 -5.62 17.67
N GLN A 163 7.60 -5.59 18.07
CA GLN A 163 7.18 -5.55 19.47
C GLN A 163 7.47 -6.84 20.24
N LEU A 164 7.61 -7.97 19.56
CA LEU A 164 7.94 -9.26 20.16
C LEU A 164 9.45 -9.51 20.24
N THR A 165 10.26 -8.72 19.52
CA THR A 165 11.72 -8.88 19.43
C THR A 165 12.52 -7.68 19.92
N GLY A 166 11.86 -6.62 20.38
CA GLY A 166 12.50 -5.43 20.97
C GLY A 166 12.91 -4.36 19.95
N GLN A 167 12.25 -4.32 18.80
CA GLN A 167 12.59 -3.46 17.65
C GLN A 167 11.41 -2.54 17.29
N ARG A 168 10.73 -2.00 18.32
CA ARG A 168 9.56 -1.12 18.12
C ARG A 168 9.91 0.07 17.22
N GLY A 169 9.09 0.28 16.19
CA GLY A 169 9.28 1.31 15.15
C GLY A 169 9.83 0.77 13.83
N ILE A 170 10.23 -0.50 13.75
CA ILE A 170 10.79 -1.09 12.52
C ILE A 170 9.80 -1.09 11.34
N HIS A 171 8.50 -1.06 11.62
CA HIS A 171 7.45 -0.99 10.59
C HIS A 171 7.58 0.26 9.73
N GLY A 172 7.44 1.44 10.34
CA GLY A 172 7.60 2.73 9.66
C GLY A 172 9.03 2.96 9.18
N PHE A 173 10.02 2.33 9.82
CA PHE A 173 11.39 2.35 9.32
C PHE A 173 11.50 1.68 7.95
N TRP A 174 11.01 0.44 7.82
CA TRP A 174 11.10 -0.32 6.57
C TRP A 174 10.17 0.22 5.48
N GLU A 175 8.90 0.44 5.81
CA GLU A 175 7.87 0.78 4.83
C GLU A 175 7.97 2.22 4.36
N SER A 176 8.53 3.09 5.19
CA SER A 176 8.42 4.52 4.93
C SER A 176 9.76 5.24 4.86
N ARG A 177 10.57 5.16 5.93
CA ARG A 177 11.84 5.88 5.97
C ARG A 177 12.80 5.42 4.87
N LEU A 178 12.90 4.11 4.61
CA LEU A 178 13.79 3.60 3.56
C LEU A 178 13.34 4.04 2.15
N PRO A 179 12.09 3.80 1.71
CA PRO A 179 11.65 4.29 0.40
C PRO A 179 11.80 5.79 0.22
N GLU A 180 11.47 6.60 1.23
CA GLU A 180 11.57 8.05 1.10
C GLU A 180 13.00 8.55 0.92
N LEU A 181 13.97 7.93 1.60
CA LEU A 181 15.38 8.28 1.44
C LEU A 181 16.00 7.76 0.14
N LYS A 182 15.57 6.57 -0.32
CA LYS A 182 16.31 5.78 -1.32
C LYS A 182 15.62 5.64 -2.67
N ALA A 183 14.31 5.92 -2.77
CA ALA A 183 13.58 5.69 -4.02
C ALA A 183 14.06 6.50 -5.22
N LYS A 184 14.79 7.60 -5.02
CA LYS A 184 15.43 8.35 -6.11
C LYS A 184 16.48 7.53 -6.86
N ASP A 185 17.06 6.52 -6.20
CA ASP A 185 18.14 5.69 -6.70
C ASP A 185 17.65 4.33 -7.24
N TYR A 186 16.34 4.04 -7.13
CA TYR A 186 15.74 2.77 -7.57
C TYR A 186 15.42 2.75 -9.07
N ASP A 187 15.57 1.58 -9.69
CA ASP A 187 15.12 1.32 -11.06
C ASP A 187 13.67 0.83 -11.08
N PHE A 188 12.78 1.71 -11.50
CA PHE A 188 11.35 1.41 -11.64
C PHE A 188 10.96 0.88 -13.03
N PHE A 189 11.91 0.50 -13.88
CA PHE A 189 11.62 -0.14 -15.17
C PHE A 189 11.27 -1.61 -15.00
N VAL A 190 10.01 -1.89 -14.67
CA VAL A 190 9.55 -3.25 -14.30
C VAL A 190 8.93 -4.06 -15.45
N GLY A 191 8.95 -3.53 -16.68
CA GLY A 191 8.36 -4.18 -17.85
C GLY A 191 6.85 -3.93 -18.01
N ARG A 192 6.19 -4.84 -18.74
CA ARG A 192 4.76 -4.72 -19.09
C ARG A 192 3.90 -5.65 -18.24
N ALA A 193 2.71 -5.18 -17.89
CA ALA A 193 1.67 -5.96 -17.23
C ALA A 193 1.38 -7.26 -18.00
N VAL A 194 1.17 -8.35 -17.27
CA VAL A 194 0.87 -9.67 -17.83
C VAL A 194 -0.47 -10.17 -17.29
N TYR A 195 -1.12 -11.06 -18.05
CA TYR A 195 -2.33 -11.72 -17.59
C TYR A 195 -1.99 -12.75 -16.51
N VAL A 196 -2.84 -12.86 -15.49
CA VAL A 196 -2.69 -13.80 -14.38
C VAL A 196 -3.91 -14.71 -14.34
N ASP A 197 -3.70 -16.01 -14.60
CA ASP A 197 -4.79 -17.00 -14.70
C ASP A 197 -5.51 -17.23 -13.36
N ASP A 198 -4.76 -17.29 -12.25
CA ASP A 198 -5.28 -17.51 -10.90
C ASP A 198 -4.72 -16.43 -9.95
N ILE A 199 -5.51 -15.37 -9.76
CA ILE A 199 -5.18 -14.25 -8.88
C ILE A 199 -5.01 -14.70 -7.43
N GLN A 200 -5.84 -15.66 -6.98
CA GLN A 200 -5.78 -16.12 -5.61
C GLN A 200 -4.46 -16.86 -5.37
N ASP A 201 -4.11 -17.82 -6.21
CA ASP A 201 -2.85 -18.57 -6.06
C ASP A 201 -1.62 -17.66 -6.18
N ASP A 202 -1.63 -16.73 -7.12
CA ASP A 202 -0.55 -15.77 -7.34
C ASP A 202 -0.36 -14.83 -6.15
N GLU A 203 -1.45 -14.34 -5.55
CA GLU A 203 -1.40 -13.51 -4.35
C GLU A 203 -0.86 -14.25 -3.12
N TRP A 204 -1.22 -15.52 -2.96
CA TRP A 204 -0.65 -16.35 -1.88
C TRP A 204 0.86 -16.54 -2.03
N LYS A 205 1.40 -16.58 -3.26
CA LYS A 205 2.85 -16.60 -3.50
C LYS A 205 3.50 -15.28 -3.10
N VAL A 206 2.84 -14.14 -3.34
CA VAL A 206 3.32 -12.82 -2.91
C VAL A 206 3.44 -12.75 -1.39
N VAL A 207 2.40 -13.17 -0.66
CA VAL A 207 2.40 -13.23 0.81
C VAL A 207 3.49 -14.18 1.31
N GLN A 208 3.67 -15.35 0.68
CA GLN A 208 4.74 -16.29 1.04
C GLN A 208 6.14 -15.71 0.87
N GLN A 209 6.36 -14.94 -0.20
CA GLN A 209 7.63 -14.25 -0.42
C GLN A 209 7.86 -13.13 0.60
N SER A 210 6.82 -12.34 0.93
CA SER A 210 6.89 -11.33 2.00
C SER A 210 7.24 -11.97 3.33
N PHE A 211 6.53 -13.01 3.71
CA PHE A 211 6.75 -13.70 4.98
C PHE A 211 8.16 -14.28 5.07
N SER A 212 8.65 -14.89 3.99
CA SER A 212 10.01 -15.43 3.92
C SER A 212 11.11 -14.35 3.99
N ALA A 213 10.78 -13.07 3.84
CA ALA A 213 11.73 -11.97 3.95
C ALA A 213 11.73 -11.30 5.34
N LYS A 214 10.78 -11.64 6.22
CA LYS A 214 10.61 -10.98 7.52
C LYS A 214 11.79 -11.22 8.47
N ASP A 215 12.44 -12.38 8.35
CA ASP A 215 13.62 -12.75 9.14
C ASP A 215 14.77 -11.79 8.85
N SER A 216 15.06 -11.52 7.59
CA SER A 216 16.07 -10.57 7.15
C SER A 216 15.73 -9.16 7.63
N VAL A 217 14.46 -8.76 7.57
CA VAL A 217 14.04 -7.45 8.09
C VAL A 217 14.38 -7.32 9.59
N LEU A 218 13.99 -8.30 10.40
CA LEU A 218 14.18 -8.27 11.85
C LEU A 218 15.63 -8.54 12.27
N ASP A 219 16.24 -9.62 11.79
CA ASP A 219 17.57 -10.05 12.24
C ASP A 219 18.67 -9.10 11.80
N ILE A 220 18.59 -8.53 10.60
CA ILE A 220 19.57 -7.55 10.12
C ILE A 220 19.50 -6.25 10.93
N GLU A 221 18.29 -5.76 11.25
CA GLU A 221 18.16 -4.54 12.07
C GLU A 221 18.71 -4.80 13.47
N LYS A 222 18.46 -6.00 14.02
CA LYS A 222 18.98 -6.41 15.32
C LYS A 222 20.51 -6.46 15.34
N VAL A 223 21.13 -7.08 14.34
CA VAL A 223 22.59 -7.13 14.19
C VAL A 223 23.16 -5.72 14.06
N LEU A 224 22.63 -4.92 13.14
CA LEU A 224 23.09 -3.54 12.94
C LEU A 224 22.92 -2.70 14.21
N SER A 225 21.81 -2.86 14.95
CA SER A 225 21.58 -2.12 16.19
C SER A 225 22.57 -2.48 17.30
N GLN A 226 23.19 -3.67 17.26
CA GLN A 226 24.21 -4.07 18.23
C GLN A 226 25.59 -3.50 17.89
N GLU A 227 25.88 -3.32 16.60
CA GLU A 227 27.16 -2.84 16.10
C GLU A 227 27.24 -1.31 15.95
N PHE A 228 26.10 -0.66 15.71
CA PHE A 228 26.04 0.77 15.42
C PHE A 228 26.04 1.63 16.70
N PRO A 229 26.76 2.76 16.74
CA PRO A 229 26.78 3.64 17.91
C PRO A 229 25.37 4.11 18.31
N SER A 230 24.98 3.81 19.55
CA SER A 230 23.61 4.06 20.03
C SER A 230 23.19 5.54 20.01
N ASP A 231 24.16 6.45 20.14
CA ASP A 231 24.00 7.90 20.07
C ASP A 231 23.78 8.42 18.63
N GLN A 232 24.06 7.60 17.61
CA GLN A 232 23.93 7.95 16.20
C GLN A 232 22.77 7.22 15.50
N LYS A 233 22.13 6.25 16.17
CA LYS A 233 21.02 5.46 15.59
C LYS A 233 19.81 6.32 15.21
N TYR A 234 19.52 7.34 16.01
CA TYR A 234 18.35 8.20 15.85
C TYR A 234 18.74 9.65 15.63
N THR A 235 17.87 10.40 14.97
CA THR A 235 17.94 11.84 14.79
C THR A 235 16.56 12.46 15.05
N PHE A 236 16.51 13.78 15.17
CA PHE A 236 15.26 14.54 15.23
C PHE A 236 15.11 15.34 13.94
N GLU A 237 14.03 15.12 13.22
CA GLU A 237 13.73 15.80 11.96
C GLU A 237 12.38 16.50 12.03
N ASN A 238 12.27 17.65 11.36
CA ASN A 238 11.00 18.34 11.19
C ASN A 238 10.16 17.58 10.18
N ARG A 239 8.96 17.21 10.58
CA ARG A 239 7.95 16.55 9.77
C ARG A 239 6.73 17.45 9.68
N GLY A 240 6.64 18.21 8.61
CA GLY A 240 5.71 19.34 8.52
C GLY A 240 5.93 20.31 9.69
N ALA A 241 4.94 20.42 10.58
CA ALA A 241 4.98 21.30 11.74
C ALA A 241 5.51 20.65 13.05
N SER A 242 5.83 19.36 13.05
CA SER A 242 6.20 18.62 14.27
C SER A 242 7.62 18.07 14.20
N LEU A 243 8.37 18.18 15.29
CA LEU A 243 9.68 17.54 15.44
C LEU A 243 9.48 16.08 15.87
N MET A 244 10.07 15.14 15.14
CA MET A 244 9.88 13.71 15.38
C MET A 244 11.23 12.99 15.48
N LYS A 245 11.34 12.06 16.44
CA LYS A 245 12.47 11.14 16.52
C LYS A 245 12.35 10.11 15.40
N THR A 246 13.38 9.96 14.57
CA THR A 246 13.43 9.00 13.47
C THR A 246 14.79 8.34 13.36
N TYR A 247 14.91 7.29 12.56
CA TYR A 247 16.20 6.65 12.26
C TYR A 247 17.07 7.61 11.45
N SER A 248 18.35 7.74 11.83
CA SER A 248 19.30 8.60 11.14
C SER A 248 19.52 8.13 9.69
N GLU A 249 19.90 9.03 8.79
CA GLU A 249 20.17 8.68 7.40
C GLU A 249 21.34 7.68 7.29
N GLU A 250 22.37 7.81 8.13
CA GLU A 250 23.50 6.88 8.14
C GLU A 250 23.06 5.46 8.56
N TYR A 251 22.29 5.33 9.64
CA TYR A 251 21.74 4.05 10.07
C TYR A 251 20.82 3.45 9.00
N SER A 252 19.95 4.27 8.42
CA SER A 252 19.04 3.90 7.34
C SER A 252 19.79 3.38 6.11
N THR A 253 20.90 4.03 5.76
CA THR A 253 21.75 3.64 4.62
C THR A 253 22.42 2.30 4.87
N LYS A 254 23.08 2.11 6.03
CA LYS A 254 23.72 0.82 6.35
C LYS A 254 22.70 -0.32 6.40
N TYR A 255 21.53 -0.09 7.01
CA TYR A 255 20.47 -1.09 7.05
C TYR A 255 19.97 -1.45 5.64
N HIS A 256 19.73 -0.45 4.80
CA HIS A 256 19.33 -0.64 3.40
C HIS A 256 20.37 -1.44 2.61
N ASP A 257 21.65 -1.15 2.80
CA ASP A 257 22.76 -1.86 2.14
C ASP A 257 22.83 -3.32 2.60
N MET A 258 22.66 -3.57 3.90
CA MET A 258 22.62 -4.94 4.46
C MET A 258 21.40 -5.73 3.99
N LEU A 259 20.25 -5.06 3.78
CA LEU A 259 19.07 -5.66 3.15
C LEU A 259 19.29 -6.01 1.66
N ASN A 260 20.44 -5.61 1.08
CA ASN A 260 20.90 -6.00 -0.24
C ASN A 260 19.81 -5.85 -1.32
N GLY A 261 19.26 -4.64 -1.46
CA GLY A 261 18.25 -4.31 -2.47
C GLY A 261 16.85 -4.87 -2.22
N MET A 262 16.54 -5.38 -1.01
CA MET A 262 15.22 -5.94 -0.70
C MET A 262 14.08 -4.93 -0.90
N VAL A 263 14.22 -3.71 -0.40
CA VAL A 263 13.14 -2.69 -0.44
C VAL A 263 12.77 -2.37 -1.89
N GLU A 264 13.76 -2.11 -2.73
CA GLU A 264 13.59 -1.90 -4.17
C GLU A 264 12.94 -3.11 -4.85
N ARG A 265 13.41 -4.34 -4.57
CA ARG A 265 12.81 -5.55 -5.13
C ARG A 265 11.33 -5.70 -4.75
N ARG A 266 10.95 -5.44 -3.50
CA ARG A 266 9.55 -5.54 -3.08
C ARG A 266 8.68 -4.46 -3.72
N LEU A 267 9.16 -3.21 -3.80
CA LEU A 267 8.46 -2.12 -4.47
C LEU A 267 8.25 -2.39 -5.97
N THR A 268 9.29 -2.84 -6.67
CA THR A 268 9.22 -3.13 -8.11
C THR A 268 8.32 -4.33 -8.42
N GLN A 269 8.37 -5.37 -7.58
CA GLN A 269 7.42 -6.49 -7.63
C GLN A 269 5.97 -6.04 -7.43
N ALA A 270 5.72 -5.13 -6.48
CA ALA A 270 4.39 -4.57 -6.26
C ALA A 270 3.90 -3.79 -7.50
N ILE A 271 4.74 -2.94 -8.10
CA ILE A 271 4.38 -2.15 -9.30
C ILE A 271 3.90 -3.05 -10.43
N ILE A 272 4.68 -4.07 -10.79
CA ILE A 272 4.30 -4.95 -11.90
C ILE A 272 3.08 -5.81 -11.55
N LYS A 273 2.90 -6.17 -10.27
CA LYS A 273 1.73 -6.92 -9.81
C LYS A 273 0.46 -6.09 -9.93
N VAL A 274 0.47 -4.84 -9.47
CA VAL A 274 -0.66 -3.91 -9.61
C VAL A 274 -1.06 -3.76 -11.07
N GLY A 275 -0.11 -3.48 -11.96
CA GLY A 275 -0.38 -3.39 -13.39
C GLY A 275 -0.97 -4.67 -13.98
N SER A 276 -0.43 -5.83 -13.58
CA SER A 276 -0.88 -7.15 -14.04
C SER A 276 -2.29 -7.49 -13.56
N TYR A 277 -2.67 -7.12 -12.33
CA TYR A 277 -4.02 -7.36 -11.81
C TYR A 277 -5.05 -6.40 -12.42
N TRP A 278 -4.70 -5.13 -12.65
CA TRP A 278 -5.55 -4.21 -13.41
C TRP A 278 -5.79 -4.73 -14.84
N TYR A 279 -4.71 -5.15 -15.51
CA TYR A 279 -4.78 -5.73 -16.85
C TYR A 279 -5.63 -7.01 -16.87
N THR A 280 -5.43 -7.90 -15.90
CA THR A 280 -6.22 -9.13 -15.76
C THR A 280 -7.70 -8.84 -15.57
N ALA A 281 -8.05 -7.88 -14.71
CA ALA A 281 -9.44 -7.46 -14.51
C ALA A 281 -10.08 -6.92 -15.81
N TRP A 282 -9.33 -6.11 -16.57
CA TRP A 282 -9.79 -5.58 -17.86
C TRP A 282 -9.99 -6.66 -18.93
N ILE A 283 -9.05 -7.62 -19.02
CA ILE A 283 -9.17 -8.78 -19.92
C ILE A 283 -10.42 -9.61 -19.54
N ASN A 284 -10.57 -9.93 -18.26
CA ASN A 284 -11.70 -10.73 -17.75
C ASN A 284 -13.05 -10.05 -17.99
N ALA A 285 -13.09 -8.72 -18.03
CA ALA A 285 -14.27 -7.93 -18.33
C ALA A 285 -14.64 -7.90 -19.84
N GLY A 286 -13.91 -8.62 -20.68
CA GLY A 286 -14.12 -8.63 -22.14
C GLY A 286 -13.47 -7.46 -22.87
N GLN A 287 -12.42 -6.86 -22.29
CA GLN A 287 -11.63 -5.80 -22.91
C GLN A 287 -12.46 -4.59 -23.38
N PRO A 288 -13.30 -3.98 -22.51
CA PRO A 288 -14.09 -2.84 -22.90
C PRO A 288 -13.20 -1.71 -23.42
N ASN A 289 -13.66 -1.03 -24.48
CA ASN A 289 -12.94 0.10 -25.07
C ASN A 289 -12.88 1.29 -24.11
N LEU A 290 -11.72 1.53 -23.49
CA LEU A 290 -11.54 2.62 -22.53
C LEU A 290 -11.45 4.00 -23.19
N ASP A 291 -11.25 4.08 -24.51
CA ASP A 291 -11.28 5.36 -25.23
C ASP A 291 -12.68 6.01 -25.15
N GLU A 292 -13.74 5.22 -25.01
CA GLU A 292 -15.13 5.69 -24.79
C GLU A 292 -15.32 6.36 -23.41
N LEU A 293 -14.39 6.13 -22.48
CA LEU A 293 -14.47 6.63 -21.12
C LEU A 293 -13.56 7.83 -20.88
N LEU A 294 -12.76 8.24 -21.88
CA LEU A 294 -11.80 9.32 -21.73
C LEU A 294 -12.49 10.63 -21.34
N GLU A 295 -13.61 11.00 -21.95
CA GLU A 295 -14.28 12.28 -21.65
C GLU A 295 -15.03 12.31 -20.31
N LYS A 296 -15.11 11.17 -19.61
CA LYS A 296 -15.71 11.10 -18.28
C LYS A 296 -14.68 11.48 -17.22
N THR A 297 -15.08 12.33 -16.29
CA THR A 297 -14.31 12.66 -15.08
C THR A 297 -14.96 11.98 -13.88
N PRO A 298 -14.26 11.87 -12.73
CA PRO A 298 -14.88 11.51 -11.46
C PRO A 298 -16.19 12.28 -11.25
N SER A 299 -17.26 11.56 -10.87
CA SER A 299 -18.54 12.20 -10.59
C SER A 299 -18.48 13.07 -9.34
N LYS A 300 -19.49 13.94 -9.17
CA LYS A 300 -19.62 14.76 -7.95
C LYS A 300 -19.78 13.88 -6.71
N ASP A 301 -20.56 12.80 -6.82
CA ASP A 301 -20.82 11.89 -5.70
C ASP A 301 -19.53 11.22 -5.23
N LEU A 302 -18.67 10.78 -6.16
CA LEU A 302 -17.35 10.25 -5.82
C LEU A 302 -16.48 11.28 -5.10
N LEU A 303 -16.42 12.51 -5.62
CA LEU A 303 -15.63 13.59 -5.00
C LEU A 303 -16.15 14.00 -3.62
N GLU A 304 -17.48 13.94 -3.39
CA GLU A 304 -18.08 14.17 -2.08
C GLU A 304 -17.75 13.06 -1.07
N ASP A 305 -17.78 11.79 -1.52
CA ASP A 305 -17.33 10.64 -0.74
C ASP A 305 -15.85 10.77 -0.33
N ASP A 306 -14.99 11.16 -1.27
CA ASP A 306 -13.56 11.35 -1.06
C ASP A 306 -13.28 12.48 -0.07
N PHE A 307 -13.98 13.61 -0.22
CA PHE A 307 -13.89 14.73 0.73
C PHE A 307 -14.34 14.33 2.14
N LYS A 308 -15.39 13.52 2.24
CA LYS A 308 -15.88 13.00 3.53
C LYS A 308 -14.85 12.08 4.17
N LEU A 309 -14.21 11.19 3.40
CA LEU A 309 -13.16 10.31 3.89
C LEU A 309 -11.98 11.11 4.47
N ASP A 310 -11.53 12.13 3.76
CA ASP A 310 -10.45 13.01 4.22
C ASP A 310 -10.81 13.75 5.52
N LYS A 311 -12.06 14.16 5.66
CA LYS A 311 -12.56 14.78 6.89
C LYS A 311 -12.57 13.77 8.04
N ASP A 312 -13.11 12.59 7.82
CA ASP A 312 -13.21 11.54 8.85
C ASP A 312 -11.81 11.10 9.33
N TYR A 313 -10.85 10.96 8.41
CA TYR A 313 -9.45 10.68 8.75
C TYR A 313 -8.84 11.73 9.69
N LYS A 314 -9.16 13.01 9.48
CA LYS A 314 -8.65 14.11 10.32
C LYS A 314 -9.28 14.18 11.70
N THR A 315 -10.50 13.68 11.88
CA THR A 315 -11.27 13.85 13.13
C THR A 315 -11.34 12.61 14.00
N ASN A 316 -11.20 11.42 13.41
CA ASN A 316 -11.48 10.17 14.12
C ASN A 316 -10.20 9.52 14.66
N LYS A 317 -10.38 8.54 15.56
CA LYS A 317 -9.31 7.66 16.02
C LYS A 317 -9.22 6.43 15.11
N ILE A 318 -8.02 5.87 15.00
CA ILE A 318 -7.78 4.64 14.24
C ILE A 318 -8.60 3.48 14.82
N LYS A 319 -9.16 2.64 13.95
CA LYS A 319 -9.80 1.36 14.28
C LYS A 319 -8.86 0.24 13.84
N GLY A 320 -8.61 -0.74 14.72
CA GLY A 320 -7.65 -1.83 14.49
C GLY A 320 -6.26 -1.54 15.06
N ARG A 321 -5.23 -2.23 14.56
CA ARG A 321 -3.86 -2.13 15.10
C ARG A 321 -3.28 -0.73 14.96
N GLU A 322 -2.62 -0.23 16.00
CA GLU A 322 -1.88 1.02 15.95
C GLU A 322 -0.50 0.78 15.32
N HIS A 323 -0.15 1.61 14.34
CA HIS A 323 1.23 1.82 13.92
C HIS A 323 1.74 3.00 14.75
N GLN A 324 2.17 2.73 15.99
CA GLN A 324 2.88 3.75 16.76
C GLN A 324 4.26 3.91 16.08
N ASP A 325 4.43 5.04 15.40
CA ASP A 325 5.72 5.52 14.91
C ASP A 325 6.67 5.86 16.08
#